data_AF-A0AAV3GWU2-F1
#
_entry.id   AF-A0AAV3GWU2-F1
#
_cell.length_a   1.000
_cell.length_b   1.000
_cell.length_c   1.000
_cell.angle_alpha   90.00
_cell.angle_beta   90.00
_cell.angle_gamma   90.00
#
_symmetry.space_group_name_H-M   'P 1'
#
loop_
_entity.id
_entity.type
_entity.pdbx_description
1 polymer ?
#
loop_
_entity_poly.entity_id
_entity_poly.type
_entity_poly.pdbx_seq_one_letter_code
_entity_poly.pdbx_strand_id
1 'polypeptide(L)'
;MNLDRLKKIANMISPIIKVINAPLAYFSGKSDYMEKGILWPTVTTYSNNSRKVIQYTTLPKNVDNMAQMQWAGESFEDICIVLQGPVLEDGDFTLNTVKMYNKYYPKVKLVVSTWIGLSEETECKLREAGADVVLCKKPEKTGAYNINLQLTSAYEGVKMAQKLGCSYALKTRTDQRLYANDVLKYFQTLLNIFPSSDCKVVNQRLIFTTYGKSFRYLPFNLCDFLVYGETSELLKLYGIQRDNRASDFGKIIYTEEKEFNKKIFTLLEGKQGVSPYDVFPDFDALYKKYMFAEYYIVYNYFLENIASNESYGDLMDAYYSYLKKYAVVADSEKLLLYWPKYVQYNVKFENELDFYAKLDSKKWMDIYANYTPFSQ
;
A
#
# COMPACT_ATOMS: atom_id res chain seq x y z
N MET A 1 -4.85 15.48 47.92
CA MET A 1 -4.44 14.06 47.97
C MET A 1 -3.25 13.96 48.92
N ASN A 2 -3.34 13.17 50.00
CA ASN A 2 -2.37 13.22 51.12
C ASN A 2 -0.98 12.70 50.70
N LEU A 3 0.08 13.44 51.04
CA LEU A 3 1.47 13.17 50.64
C LEU A 3 1.93 11.76 51.06
N ASP A 4 1.43 11.26 52.18
CA ASP A 4 1.73 9.91 52.69
C ASP A 4 1.07 8.80 51.87
N ARG A 5 -0.09 9.06 51.26
CA ARG A 5 -0.71 8.10 50.32
C ARG A 5 0.08 8.00 49.03
N LEU A 6 0.60 9.12 48.52
CA LEU A 6 1.48 9.15 47.35
C LEU A 6 2.81 8.41 47.62
N LYS A 7 3.41 8.59 48.81
CA LYS A 7 4.62 7.85 49.20
C LYS A 7 4.38 6.35 49.36
N LYS A 8 3.23 5.92 49.92
CA LYS A 8 2.86 4.49 49.99
C LYS A 8 2.66 3.87 48.62
N ILE A 9 1.99 4.57 47.70
CA ILE A 9 1.80 4.12 46.32
C ILE A 9 3.16 4.04 45.60
N ALA A 10 4.01 5.05 45.72
CA ALA A 10 5.36 5.04 45.14
C ALA A 10 6.22 3.89 45.69
N ASN A 11 6.15 3.60 46.99
CA ASN A 11 6.89 2.50 47.62
C ASN A 11 6.34 1.11 47.27
N MET A 12 5.04 0.99 46.97
CA MET A 12 4.46 -0.26 46.44
C MET A 12 4.84 -0.50 44.98
N ILE A 13 4.93 0.57 44.17
CA ILE A 13 5.23 0.46 42.74
C ILE A 13 6.75 0.36 42.49
N SER A 14 7.59 0.90 43.37
CA SER A 14 9.06 0.91 43.23
C SER A 14 9.70 -0.49 43.05
N PRO A 15 9.30 -1.55 43.80
CA PRO A 15 9.76 -2.92 43.54
C PRO A 15 9.29 -3.46 42.18
N ILE A 16 8.06 -3.13 41.76
CA ILE A 16 7.50 -3.54 40.46
C ILE A 16 8.26 -2.84 39.32
N ILE A 17 8.54 -1.54 39.45
CA ILE A 17 9.38 -0.78 38.53
C ILE A 17 10.81 -1.33 38.51
N LYS A 18 11.38 -1.74 39.65
CA LYS A 18 12.71 -2.39 39.68
C LYS A 18 12.70 -3.78 39.03
N VAL A 19 11.63 -4.57 39.19
CA VAL A 19 11.46 -5.88 38.53
C VAL A 19 11.18 -5.72 37.04
N ILE A 20 10.64 -4.59 36.59
CA ILE A 20 10.46 -4.26 35.16
C ILE A 20 11.74 -3.65 34.56
N ASN A 21 12.47 -2.82 35.33
CA ASN A 21 13.67 -2.11 34.86
C ASN A 21 14.95 -2.95 34.95
N ALA A 22 15.06 -3.90 35.89
CA ALA A 22 16.20 -4.82 35.97
C ALA A 22 16.32 -5.72 34.71
N PRO A 23 15.21 -6.24 34.16
CA PRO A 23 15.13 -6.76 32.79
C PRO A 23 15.65 -5.78 31.73
N LEU A 24 15.09 -4.57 31.66
CA LEU A 24 15.32 -3.65 30.55
C LEU A 24 16.79 -3.20 30.42
N ALA A 25 17.51 -3.10 31.54
CA ALA A 25 18.94 -2.78 31.55
C ALA A 25 19.85 -4.00 31.32
N TYR A 26 19.38 -5.22 31.58
CA TYR A 26 20.13 -6.47 31.34
C TYR A 26 19.87 -7.06 29.94
N PHE A 27 18.74 -6.72 29.31
CA PHE A 27 18.30 -7.22 28.01
C PHE A 27 18.69 -6.31 26.83
N SER A 28 19.40 -5.22 27.08
CA SER A 28 20.02 -4.37 26.06
C SER A 28 21.18 -5.09 25.35
N GLY A 29 20.85 -6.02 24.46
CA GLY A 29 21.84 -6.66 23.58
C GLY A 29 21.55 -8.09 23.14
N LYS A 30 20.48 -8.74 23.65
CA LYS A 30 20.14 -10.11 23.23
C LYS A 30 18.64 -10.23 22.94
N SER A 31 18.28 -10.08 21.66
CA SER A 31 16.90 -10.20 21.15
C SER A 31 16.18 -11.47 21.63
N ASP A 32 16.90 -12.59 21.66
CA ASP A 32 16.41 -13.89 22.13
C ASP A 32 15.82 -13.86 23.54
N TYR A 33 16.36 -13.05 24.44
CA TYR A 33 15.89 -12.97 25.81
C TYR A 33 14.64 -12.11 25.95
N MET A 34 14.50 -11.05 25.15
CA MET A 34 13.26 -10.28 25.09
C MET A 34 12.12 -11.12 24.51
N GLU A 35 12.40 -11.88 23.44
CA GLU A 35 11.43 -12.76 22.82
C GLU A 35 11.01 -13.91 23.74
N LYS A 36 11.96 -14.68 24.27
CA LYS A 36 11.66 -15.85 25.11
C LYS A 36 11.24 -15.49 26.54
N GLY A 37 11.76 -14.38 27.08
CA GLY A 37 11.58 -14.01 28.48
C GLY A 37 10.39 -13.09 28.75
N ILE A 38 9.96 -12.29 27.77
CA ILE A 38 8.86 -11.33 27.95
C ILE A 38 7.76 -11.58 26.92
N LEU A 39 8.09 -11.55 25.62
CA LEU A 39 7.09 -11.57 24.57
C LEU A 39 6.32 -12.89 24.55
N TRP A 40 7.01 -14.03 24.53
CA TRP A 40 6.41 -15.34 24.44
C TRP A 40 5.50 -15.69 25.64
N PRO A 41 5.92 -15.47 26.91
CA PRO A 41 5.02 -15.65 28.05
C PRO A 41 3.79 -14.76 27.99
N THR A 42 3.90 -13.49 27.60
CA THR A 42 2.76 -12.57 27.48
C THR A 42 1.78 -13.01 26.40
N VAL A 43 2.28 -13.35 25.21
CA VAL A 43 1.48 -13.85 24.08
C VAL A 43 0.78 -15.16 24.42
N THR A 44 1.48 -16.08 25.08
CA THR A 44 0.92 -17.37 25.53
C THR A 44 -0.17 -17.16 26.57
N THR A 45 0.09 -16.31 27.56
CA THR A 45 -0.88 -16.00 28.63
C THR A 45 -2.15 -15.38 28.05
N TYR A 46 -2.02 -14.41 27.13
CA TYR A 46 -3.19 -13.83 26.48
C TYR A 46 -3.96 -14.87 25.65
N SER A 47 -3.26 -15.70 24.86
CA SER A 47 -3.90 -16.71 24.02
C SER A 47 -4.65 -17.75 24.86
N ASN A 48 -4.10 -18.17 26.00
CA ASN A 48 -4.75 -19.12 26.91
C ASN A 48 -5.96 -18.54 27.64
N ASN A 49 -5.97 -17.24 27.91
CA ASN A 49 -7.04 -16.55 28.64
C ASN A 49 -8.06 -15.85 27.73
N SER A 50 -7.90 -15.93 26.41
CA SER A 50 -8.81 -15.35 25.43
C SER A 50 -9.35 -16.41 24.48
N ARG A 51 -10.42 -16.10 23.74
CA ARG A 51 -10.88 -16.94 22.61
C ARG A 51 -10.09 -16.66 21.33
N LYS A 52 -8.87 -16.13 21.44
CA LYS A 52 -8.06 -15.66 20.31
C LYS A 52 -6.70 -16.31 20.37
N VAL A 53 -6.21 -16.74 19.20
CA VAL A 53 -4.81 -17.16 19.03
C VAL A 53 -4.01 -15.94 18.55
N ILE A 54 -2.89 -15.65 19.21
CA ILE A 54 -1.95 -14.63 18.75
C ILE A 54 -0.81 -15.30 17.98
N GLN A 55 -0.53 -14.79 16.80
CA GLN A 55 0.67 -15.10 16.01
C GLN A 55 1.44 -13.81 15.75
N TYR A 56 2.77 -13.90 15.70
CA TYR A 56 3.63 -12.79 15.31
C TYR A 56 4.74 -13.28 14.38
N THR A 57 5.24 -12.36 13.55
CA THR A 57 6.35 -12.60 12.65
C THR A 57 7.40 -11.52 12.87
N THR A 58 8.65 -11.92 12.99
CA THR A 58 9.78 -11.00 13.02
C THR A 58 10.29 -10.79 11.59
N LEU A 59 10.58 -9.54 11.23
CA LEU A 59 11.00 -9.16 9.90
C LEU A 59 12.41 -8.53 9.97
N PRO A 60 13.37 -8.96 9.12
CA PRO A 60 14.73 -8.46 9.18
C PRO A 60 14.83 -7.01 8.73
N LYS A 61 15.50 -6.17 9.51
CA LYS A 61 15.72 -4.76 9.15
C LYS A 61 16.78 -4.58 8.06
N ASN A 62 17.76 -5.48 8.00
CA ASN A 62 18.89 -5.45 7.09
C ASN A 62 19.11 -6.81 6.40
N VAL A 63 19.97 -6.80 5.37
CA VAL A 63 20.26 -7.95 4.50
C VAL A 63 20.96 -9.12 5.22
N ASP A 64 21.70 -8.82 6.29
CA ASP A 64 22.53 -9.77 7.04
C ASP A 64 21.70 -10.75 7.86
N ASN A 65 20.53 -10.30 8.34
CA ASN A 65 19.59 -11.11 9.12
C ASN A 65 18.56 -11.85 8.26
N MET A 66 18.73 -11.86 6.93
CA MET A 66 17.84 -12.62 6.06
C MET A 66 18.31 -14.07 5.95
N ALA A 67 17.42 -15.01 6.27
CA ALA A 67 17.62 -16.41 5.92
C ALA A 67 17.98 -16.53 4.43
N GLN A 68 18.91 -17.41 4.08
CA GLN A 68 19.33 -17.63 2.69
C GLN A 68 18.16 -18.24 1.91
N MET A 69 17.28 -17.41 1.37
CA MET A 69 16.28 -17.81 0.39
C MET A 69 16.58 -17.03 -0.88
N GLN A 70 17.24 -17.69 -1.83
CA GLN A 70 17.33 -17.22 -3.21
C GLN A 70 16.23 -17.91 -4.00
N TRP A 71 15.51 -17.16 -4.84
CA TRP A 71 14.59 -17.76 -5.80
C TRP A 71 15.39 -18.46 -6.90
N ALA A 72 15.35 -19.79 -6.93
CA ALA A 72 16.22 -20.61 -7.77
C ALA A 72 15.63 -20.97 -9.16
N GLY A 73 14.39 -20.58 -9.47
CA GLY A 73 13.64 -21.25 -10.53
C GLY A 73 13.34 -20.47 -11.82
N GLU A 74 13.09 -19.15 -11.76
CA GLU A 74 12.55 -18.41 -12.90
C GLU A 74 13.30 -17.10 -13.18
N SER A 75 13.41 -16.76 -14.46
CA SER A 75 13.97 -15.49 -14.91
C SER A 75 12.90 -14.40 -14.83
N PHE A 76 13.18 -13.35 -14.05
CA PHE A 76 12.39 -12.12 -13.97
C PHE A 76 13.16 -10.95 -14.62
N GLU A 77 13.97 -11.24 -15.65
CA GLU A 77 14.81 -10.25 -16.35
C GLU A 77 13.99 -9.17 -17.08
N ASP A 78 12.73 -9.45 -17.37
CA ASP A 78 11.77 -8.53 -18.01
C ASP A 78 10.99 -7.66 -16.99
N ILE A 79 11.26 -7.83 -15.70
CA ILE A 79 10.61 -7.07 -14.61
C ILE A 79 11.56 -6.03 -14.03
N CYS A 80 11.02 -4.84 -13.76
CA CYS A 80 11.66 -3.83 -12.92
C CYS A 80 10.88 -3.61 -11.62
N ILE A 81 11.56 -3.47 -10.48
CA ILE A 81 10.95 -2.90 -9.27
C ILE A 81 11.30 -1.42 -9.21
N VAL A 82 10.29 -0.57 -9.11
CA VAL A 82 10.41 0.89 -9.04
C VAL A 82 10.04 1.36 -7.64
N LEU A 83 11.02 1.83 -6.88
CA LEU A 83 10.83 2.51 -5.60
C LEU A 83 10.60 4.00 -5.83
N GLN A 84 9.40 4.47 -5.51
CA GLN A 84 8.94 5.83 -5.78
C GLN A 84 8.87 6.67 -4.50
N GLY A 85 9.44 7.87 -4.53
CA GLY A 85 9.27 8.89 -3.48
C GLY A 85 10.57 9.33 -2.80
N PRO A 86 10.49 10.10 -1.70
CA PRO A 86 11.67 10.52 -0.96
C PRO A 86 12.36 9.31 -0.31
N VAL A 87 13.70 9.23 -0.42
CA VAL A 87 14.49 8.19 0.25
C VAL A 87 14.29 8.29 1.76
N LEU A 88 14.00 7.17 2.41
CA LEU A 88 13.92 7.07 3.87
C LEU A 88 15.28 6.63 4.41
N GLU A 89 16.03 7.60 4.92
CA GLU A 89 17.39 7.42 5.46
C GLU A 89 17.38 6.90 6.91
N ASP A 90 16.27 7.04 7.64
CA ASP A 90 16.15 6.51 9.01
C ASP A 90 16.40 4.99 9.03
N GLY A 91 17.43 4.58 9.79
CA GLY A 91 17.89 3.19 9.84
C GLY A 91 18.32 2.61 8.48
N ASP A 92 18.76 3.45 7.54
CA ASP A 92 19.07 3.08 6.16
C ASP A 92 17.93 2.33 5.48
N PHE A 93 16.67 2.67 5.78
CA PHE A 93 15.52 1.85 5.41
C PHE A 93 15.45 1.57 3.89
N THR A 94 15.48 2.62 3.06
CA THR A 94 15.39 2.46 1.61
C THR A 94 16.64 1.75 1.05
N LEU A 95 17.83 2.08 1.54
CA LEU A 95 19.08 1.42 1.12
C LEU A 95 19.04 -0.09 1.42
N ASN A 96 18.61 -0.44 2.63
CA ASN A 96 18.43 -1.84 3.02
C ASN A 96 17.34 -2.54 2.19
N THR A 97 16.26 -1.84 1.83
CA THR A 97 15.26 -2.38 0.89
C THR A 97 15.88 -2.72 -0.47
N VAL A 98 16.70 -1.83 -1.04
CA VAL A 98 17.41 -2.09 -2.31
C VAL A 98 18.33 -3.31 -2.19
N LYS A 99 19.18 -3.36 -1.15
CA LYS A 99 20.08 -4.50 -0.90
C LYS A 99 19.31 -5.83 -0.76
N MET A 100 18.17 -5.81 -0.08
CA MET A 100 17.33 -6.98 0.10
C MET A 100 16.71 -7.44 -1.22
N TYR A 101 16.14 -6.51 -2.00
CA TYR A 101 15.55 -6.86 -3.30
C TYR A 101 16.61 -7.36 -4.29
N ASN A 102 17.81 -6.77 -4.31
CA ASN A 102 18.90 -7.24 -5.15
C ASN A 102 19.37 -8.65 -4.75
N LYS A 103 19.38 -8.96 -3.44
CA LYS A 103 19.70 -10.31 -2.96
C LYS A 103 18.61 -11.34 -3.30
N TYR A 104 17.34 -10.97 -3.21
CA TYR A 104 16.20 -11.86 -3.49
C TYR A 104 15.98 -12.07 -4.99
N TYR A 105 16.15 -11.01 -5.77
CA TYR A 105 15.86 -10.97 -7.21
C TYR A 105 17.09 -10.44 -7.97
N PRO A 106 18.22 -11.18 -8.02
CA PRO A 106 19.49 -10.67 -8.55
C PRO A 106 19.46 -10.30 -10.06
N LYS A 107 18.42 -10.74 -10.78
CA LYS A 107 18.24 -10.46 -12.21
C LYS A 107 17.20 -9.38 -12.49
N VAL A 108 16.41 -9.00 -11.49
CA VAL A 108 15.38 -7.96 -11.62
C VAL A 108 16.03 -6.60 -11.60
N LYS A 109 15.60 -5.70 -12.49
CA LYS A 109 16.10 -4.32 -12.48
C LYS A 109 15.48 -3.56 -11.32
N LEU A 110 16.29 -2.73 -10.65
CA LEU A 110 15.83 -1.90 -9.54
C LEU A 110 15.99 -0.44 -9.91
N VAL A 111 14.92 0.34 -9.78
CA VAL A 111 14.94 1.79 -9.98
C VAL A 111 14.53 2.47 -8.67
N VAL A 112 15.30 3.44 -8.22
CA VAL A 112 14.90 4.39 -7.18
C VAL A 112 14.60 5.73 -7.84
N SER A 113 13.32 6.06 -7.95
CA SER A 113 12.84 7.31 -8.51
C SER A 113 12.51 8.30 -7.39
N THR A 114 13.37 9.29 -7.24
CA THR A 114 13.36 10.24 -6.12
C THR A 114 13.62 11.67 -6.59
N TRP A 115 13.89 12.61 -5.69
CA TRP A 115 13.93 14.04 -6.00
C TRP A 115 15.36 14.56 -6.20
N ILE A 116 15.51 15.52 -7.11
CA ILE A 116 16.71 16.38 -7.15
C ILE A 116 16.93 16.99 -5.75
N GLY A 117 18.18 16.95 -5.29
CA GLY A 117 18.58 17.34 -3.94
C GLY A 117 18.82 16.17 -2.99
N LEU A 118 18.71 14.91 -3.46
CA LEU A 118 19.32 13.77 -2.77
C LEU A 118 20.83 14.00 -2.63
N SER A 119 21.42 13.62 -1.49
CA SER A 119 22.87 13.73 -1.30
C SER A 119 23.63 12.80 -2.25
N GLU A 120 24.79 13.24 -2.74
CA GLU A 120 25.66 12.43 -3.59
C GLU A 120 26.08 11.12 -2.90
N GLU A 121 26.30 11.16 -1.58
CA GLU A 121 26.63 9.99 -0.78
C GLU A 121 25.49 8.95 -0.78
N THR A 122 24.27 9.38 -0.51
CA THR A 122 23.10 8.47 -0.50
C THR A 122 22.81 7.95 -1.90
N GLU A 123 22.94 8.78 -2.94
CA GLU A 123 22.83 8.34 -4.33
C GLU A 123 23.88 7.26 -4.67
N CYS A 124 25.15 7.50 -4.33
CA CYS A 124 26.24 6.56 -4.58
C CYS A 124 25.97 5.21 -3.91
N LYS A 125 25.58 5.22 -2.63
CA LYS A 125 25.23 3.99 -1.88
C LYS A 125 24.08 3.21 -2.52
N LEU A 126 23.05 3.88 -3.05
CA LEU A 126 21.94 3.21 -3.72
C LEU A 126 22.38 2.59 -5.06
N ARG A 127 23.23 3.27 -5.82
CA ARG A 127 23.81 2.74 -7.07
C ARG A 127 24.72 1.54 -6.82
N GLU A 128 25.61 1.64 -5.84
CA GLU A 128 26.48 0.54 -5.41
C GLU A 128 25.68 -0.67 -4.91
N ALA A 129 24.51 -0.45 -4.31
CA ALA A 129 23.60 -1.52 -3.89
C ALA A 129 22.86 -2.21 -5.05
N GLY A 130 22.99 -1.70 -6.29
CA GLY A 130 22.45 -2.30 -7.51
C GLY A 130 21.21 -1.63 -8.08
N ALA A 131 20.86 -0.40 -7.65
CA ALA A 131 19.73 0.34 -8.21
C ALA A 131 20.15 1.45 -9.18
N ASP A 132 19.38 1.63 -10.24
CA ASP A 132 19.38 2.85 -11.04
C ASP A 132 18.66 3.98 -10.29
N VAL A 133 19.34 5.10 -10.04
CA VAL A 133 18.73 6.27 -9.39
C VAL A 133 18.27 7.29 -10.43
N VAL A 134 17.00 7.69 -10.33
CA VAL A 134 16.37 8.73 -11.17
C VAL A 134 16.04 9.93 -10.30
N LEU A 135 16.67 11.08 -10.59
CA LEU A 135 16.43 12.34 -9.91
C LEU A 135 15.38 13.18 -10.65
N CYS A 136 14.19 13.28 -10.06
CA CYS A 136 13.06 13.99 -10.61
C CYS A 136 13.07 15.47 -10.19
N LYS A 137 12.74 16.36 -11.13
CA LYS A 137 12.35 17.74 -10.80
C LYS A 137 10.97 17.71 -10.14
N LYS A 138 10.82 18.38 -9.00
CA LYS A 138 9.50 18.56 -8.36
C LYS A 138 8.59 19.39 -9.28
N PRO A 139 7.30 19.03 -9.42
CA PRO A 139 6.34 19.86 -10.13
C PRO A 139 6.13 21.18 -9.37
N GLU A 140 5.82 22.25 -10.11
CA GLU A 140 5.55 23.57 -9.52
C GLU A 140 4.33 23.56 -8.59
N LYS A 141 3.29 22.80 -8.97
CA LYS A 141 2.12 22.53 -8.13
C LYS A 141 2.15 21.08 -7.68
N THR A 142 2.11 20.84 -6.38
CA THR A 142 2.10 19.47 -5.83
C THR A 142 0.74 18.79 -5.92
N GLY A 143 -0.34 19.53 -6.19
CA GLY A 143 -1.71 19.01 -6.23
C GLY A 143 -2.25 18.67 -4.84
N ALA A 144 -3.54 18.34 -4.75
CA ALA A 144 -4.13 17.91 -3.49
C ALA A 144 -3.41 16.65 -2.97
N TYR A 145 -3.18 16.55 -1.67
CA TYR A 145 -2.50 15.41 -1.05
C TYR A 145 -1.14 15.03 -1.68
N ASN A 146 -0.48 15.97 -2.37
CA ASN A 146 0.77 15.76 -3.09
C ASN A 146 0.69 14.77 -4.28
N ILE A 147 -0.48 14.61 -4.90
CA ILE A 147 -0.69 13.69 -6.03
C ILE A 147 0.32 13.94 -7.16
N ASN A 148 0.64 15.18 -7.50
CA ASN A 148 1.57 15.44 -8.60
C ASN A 148 2.99 14.99 -8.27
N LEU A 149 3.39 14.98 -6.99
CA LEU A 149 4.67 14.39 -6.58
C LEU A 149 4.66 12.87 -6.81
N GLN A 150 3.55 12.21 -6.48
CA GLN A 150 3.37 10.78 -6.71
C GLN A 150 3.39 10.43 -8.20
N LEU A 151 2.59 11.13 -9.02
CA LEU A 151 2.55 10.96 -10.46
C LEU A 151 3.91 11.18 -11.11
N THR A 152 4.63 12.26 -10.76
CA THR A 152 5.94 12.57 -11.38
C THR A 152 6.96 11.48 -11.10
N SER A 153 7.16 11.13 -9.83
CA SER A 153 8.20 10.17 -9.48
C SER A 153 7.83 8.74 -9.88
N ALA A 154 6.55 8.36 -9.86
CA ALA A 154 6.11 7.07 -10.39
C ALA A 154 6.34 6.99 -11.90
N TYR A 155 5.89 7.99 -12.66
CA TYR A 155 6.03 8.03 -14.11
C TYR A 155 7.49 7.98 -14.57
N GLU A 156 8.37 8.81 -14.01
CA GLU A 156 9.78 8.81 -14.40
C GLU A 156 10.50 7.51 -14.02
N GLY A 157 10.11 6.88 -12.91
CA GLY A 157 10.63 5.58 -12.51
C GLY A 157 10.20 4.45 -13.45
N VAL A 158 8.91 4.41 -13.81
CA VAL A 158 8.36 3.45 -14.78
C VAL A 158 8.93 3.70 -16.18
N LYS A 159 9.15 4.95 -16.57
CA LYS A 159 9.81 5.32 -17.83
C LYS A 159 11.26 4.82 -17.88
N MET A 160 11.97 4.85 -16.75
CA MET A 160 13.30 4.25 -16.65
C MET A 160 13.23 2.72 -16.79
N ALA A 161 12.25 2.06 -16.16
CA ALA A 161 12.01 0.63 -16.36
C ALA A 161 11.81 0.28 -17.85
N GLN A 162 11.03 1.09 -18.58
CA GLN A 162 10.84 0.90 -20.02
C GLN A 162 12.15 1.04 -20.81
N LYS A 163 12.98 2.06 -20.49
CA LYS A 163 14.29 2.26 -21.11
C LYS A 163 15.26 1.11 -20.86
N LEU A 164 15.14 0.46 -19.70
CA LEU A 164 15.91 -0.73 -19.33
C LEU A 164 15.41 -2.01 -20.01
N GLY A 165 14.38 -1.92 -20.87
CA GLY A 165 13.82 -3.06 -21.61
C GLY A 165 12.85 -3.93 -20.80
N CYS A 166 12.39 -3.46 -19.64
CA CYS A 166 11.46 -4.22 -18.80
C CYS A 166 10.03 -4.10 -19.33
N SER A 167 9.41 -5.24 -19.64
CA SER A 167 8.01 -5.32 -20.10
C SER A 167 7.04 -5.10 -18.95
N TYR A 168 7.45 -5.42 -17.73
CA TYR A 168 6.65 -5.27 -16.52
C TYR A 168 7.35 -4.40 -15.50
N ALA A 169 6.56 -3.70 -14.68
CA ALA A 169 7.09 -3.01 -13.51
C ALA A 169 6.24 -3.26 -12.26
N LEU A 170 6.91 -3.37 -11.12
CA LEU A 170 6.32 -3.28 -9.79
C LEU A 170 6.65 -1.91 -9.22
N LYS A 171 5.70 -0.98 -9.24
CA LYS A 171 5.83 0.28 -8.50
C LYS A 171 5.52 0.01 -7.03
N THR A 172 6.38 0.48 -6.13
CA THR A 172 6.11 0.58 -4.68
C THR A 172 6.73 1.86 -4.12
N ARG A 173 6.40 2.26 -2.89
CA ARG A 173 6.99 3.45 -2.26
C ARG A 173 8.38 3.18 -1.65
N THR A 174 9.25 4.20 -1.63
CA THR A 174 10.58 4.14 -1.00
C THR A 174 10.55 3.89 0.51
N ASP A 175 9.46 4.26 1.17
CA ASP A 175 9.20 4.04 2.60
C ASP A 175 8.39 2.77 2.89
N GLN A 176 8.27 1.88 1.90
CA GLN A 176 7.64 0.57 2.04
C GLN A 176 8.59 -0.56 1.65
N ARG A 177 8.35 -1.75 2.20
CA ARG A 177 9.14 -2.96 1.91
C ARG A 177 8.27 -4.20 1.87
N LEU A 178 8.53 -5.06 0.88
CA LEU A 178 7.93 -6.38 0.73
C LEU A 178 8.84 -7.41 1.41
N TYR A 179 8.23 -8.35 2.13
CA TYR A 179 8.94 -9.45 2.78
C TYR A 179 8.52 -10.84 2.32
N ALA A 180 7.41 -10.97 1.58
CA ALA A 180 7.07 -12.23 0.95
C ALA A 180 8.07 -12.56 -0.20
N ASN A 181 8.50 -13.82 -0.28
CA ASN A 181 9.61 -14.21 -1.16
C ASN A 181 9.23 -14.39 -2.63
N ASP A 182 7.93 -14.51 -2.95
CA ASP A 182 7.45 -14.93 -4.28
C ASP A 182 6.49 -13.91 -4.89
N VAL A 183 6.58 -12.64 -4.49
CA VAL A 183 5.61 -11.59 -4.88
C VAL A 183 5.53 -11.44 -6.40
N LEU A 184 6.67 -11.45 -7.10
CA LEU A 184 6.69 -11.30 -8.55
C LEU A 184 6.04 -12.49 -9.26
N LYS A 185 6.35 -13.72 -8.81
CA LYS A 185 5.71 -14.94 -9.34
C LYS A 185 4.21 -14.94 -9.09
N TYR A 186 3.81 -14.58 -7.88
CA TYR A 186 2.40 -14.47 -7.49
C TYR A 186 1.66 -13.50 -8.42
N PHE A 187 2.23 -12.33 -8.69
CA PHE A 187 1.63 -11.34 -9.57
C PHE A 187 1.58 -11.77 -11.04
N GLN A 188 2.65 -12.33 -11.60
CA GLN A 188 2.60 -12.91 -12.96
C GLN A 188 1.52 -13.99 -13.06
N THR A 189 1.42 -14.86 -12.06
CA THR A 189 0.39 -15.91 -12.00
C THR A 189 -1.02 -15.32 -11.97
N LEU A 190 -1.25 -14.25 -11.21
CA LEU A 190 -2.53 -13.56 -11.21
C LEU A 190 -2.89 -12.98 -12.58
N LEU A 191 -1.97 -12.31 -13.27
CA LEU A 191 -2.26 -11.77 -14.61
C LEU A 191 -2.51 -12.87 -15.65
N ASN A 192 -1.85 -14.03 -15.51
CA ASN A 192 -2.08 -15.18 -16.36
C ASN A 192 -3.44 -15.84 -16.12
N ILE A 193 -3.87 -15.97 -14.86
CA ILE A 193 -5.17 -16.54 -14.50
C ILE A 193 -6.31 -15.59 -14.86
N PHE A 194 -6.09 -14.28 -14.71
CA PHE A 194 -7.08 -13.24 -14.92
C PHE A 194 -6.66 -12.27 -16.03
N PRO A 195 -6.69 -12.69 -17.32
CA PRO A 195 -6.36 -11.79 -18.42
C PRO A 195 -7.36 -10.63 -18.54
N SER A 196 -6.94 -9.55 -19.21
CA SER A 196 -7.85 -8.47 -19.59
C SER A 196 -8.97 -9.02 -20.49
N SER A 197 -10.20 -8.63 -20.23
CA SER A 197 -11.34 -9.04 -21.08
C SER A 197 -11.43 -8.24 -22.37
N ASP A 198 -10.75 -7.08 -22.45
CA ASP A 198 -10.71 -6.23 -23.65
C ASP A 198 -9.29 -5.73 -23.93
N CYS A 199 -8.54 -6.56 -24.65
CA CYS A 199 -7.17 -6.27 -25.07
C CYS A 199 -7.05 -5.12 -26.10
N LYS A 200 -8.17 -4.60 -26.64
CA LYS A 200 -8.14 -3.42 -27.53
C LYS A 200 -8.06 -2.11 -26.76
N VAL A 201 -8.59 -2.10 -25.53
CA VAL A 201 -8.61 -0.92 -24.66
C VAL A 201 -7.41 -0.95 -23.71
N VAL A 202 -7.20 -2.08 -23.03
CA VAL A 202 -6.14 -2.27 -22.05
C VAL A 202 -5.44 -3.60 -22.34
N ASN A 203 -4.14 -3.54 -22.65
CA ASN A 203 -3.34 -4.71 -23.00
C ASN A 203 -3.43 -5.82 -21.93
N GLN A 204 -3.28 -5.42 -20.67
CA GLN A 204 -3.29 -6.32 -19.53
C GLN A 204 -3.79 -5.60 -18.27
N ARG A 205 -4.41 -6.36 -17.37
CA ARG A 205 -4.88 -5.81 -16.09
C ARG A 205 -3.75 -5.23 -15.26
N LEU A 206 -4.10 -4.25 -14.44
CA LEU A 206 -3.22 -3.75 -13.38
C LEU A 206 -3.58 -4.43 -12.05
N ILE A 207 -2.56 -4.87 -11.30
CA ILE A 207 -2.73 -5.39 -9.94
C ILE A 207 -2.57 -4.25 -8.95
N PHE A 208 -3.59 -4.04 -8.13
CA PHE A 208 -3.59 -3.09 -7.02
C PHE A 208 -3.52 -3.82 -5.68
N THR A 209 -2.85 -3.20 -4.70
CA THR A 209 -2.83 -3.70 -3.32
C THR A 209 -4.02 -3.19 -2.51
N THR A 210 -4.32 -3.79 -1.34
CA THR A 210 -5.46 -3.40 -0.48
C THR A 210 -5.04 -2.68 0.81
N TYR A 211 -3.84 -2.08 0.85
CA TYR A 211 -3.28 -1.51 2.08
C TYR A 211 -4.10 -0.32 2.60
N GLY A 212 -5.10 -0.59 3.46
CA GLY A 212 -5.89 0.38 4.23
C GLY A 212 -6.73 1.39 3.43
N LYS A 213 -6.70 1.34 2.09
CA LYS A 213 -7.25 2.38 1.18
C LYS A 213 -7.81 1.78 -0.10
N SER A 214 -8.60 0.73 0.01
CA SER A 214 -9.35 0.19 -1.13
C SER A 214 -10.74 -0.21 -0.69
N PHE A 215 -11.76 0.35 -1.31
CA PHE A 215 -13.14 0.20 -0.86
C PHE A 215 -14.05 -0.18 -2.02
N ARG A 216 -15.01 -1.05 -1.75
CA ARG A 216 -15.97 -1.50 -2.76
C ARG A 216 -17.11 -0.52 -2.99
N TYR A 217 -17.28 0.48 -2.14
CA TYR A 217 -18.39 1.45 -2.21
C TYR A 217 -17.95 2.87 -2.52
N LEU A 218 -16.66 3.07 -2.80
CA LEU A 218 -16.10 4.34 -3.22
C LEU A 218 -15.51 4.10 -4.63
N PRO A 219 -16.19 4.55 -5.70
CA PRO A 219 -15.78 4.28 -7.08
C PRO A 219 -14.31 4.58 -7.38
N PHE A 220 -13.57 3.62 -7.93
CA PHE A 220 -12.14 3.79 -8.28
C PHE A 220 -11.21 4.07 -7.09
N ASN A 221 -11.67 3.80 -5.86
CA ASN A 221 -10.82 3.82 -4.67
C ASN A 221 -9.99 2.54 -4.59
N LEU A 222 -8.88 2.50 -5.32
CA LEU A 222 -7.88 1.43 -5.28
C LEU A 222 -6.54 1.98 -4.80
N CYS A 223 -5.88 1.27 -3.89
CA CYS A 223 -4.65 1.74 -3.30
C CYS A 223 -3.51 1.64 -4.31
N ASP A 224 -2.91 2.78 -4.65
CA ASP A 224 -1.84 2.87 -5.64
C ASP A 224 -0.44 2.84 -5.00
N PHE A 225 -0.34 2.57 -3.69
CA PHE A 225 0.95 2.48 -2.99
C PHE A 225 1.86 1.47 -3.65
N LEU A 226 1.28 0.33 -4.03
CA LEU A 226 1.90 -0.72 -4.81
C LEU A 226 0.99 -1.07 -5.99
N VAL A 227 1.56 -1.03 -7.20
CA VAL A 227 0.87 -1.42 -8.44
C VAL A 227 1.82 -2.24 -9.31
N TYR A 228 1.32 -3.33 -9.88
CA TYR A 228 2.06 -4.18 -10.81
C TYR A 228 1.32 -4.36 -12.14
N GLY A 229 2.05 -4.39 -13.24
CA GLY A 229 1.51 -4.68 -14.57
C GLY A 229 2.50 -4.36 -15.66
N GLU A 230 2.04 -4.38 -16.91
CA GLU A 230 2.83 -3.93 -18.06
C GLU A 230 3.31 -2.49 -17.86
N THR A 231 4.58 -2.25 -18.19
CA THR A 231 5.21 -0.93 -18.09
C THR A 231 4.44 0.12 -18.92
N SER A 232 3.92 -0.27 -20.09
CA SER A 232 3.08 0.59 -20.94
C SER A 232 1.79 1.03 -20.26
N GLU A 233 1.10 0.14 -19.56
CA GLU A 233 -0.14 0.47 -18.85
C GLU A 233 0.14 1.29 -17.59
N LEU A 234 1.24 1.03 -16.89
CA LEU A 234 1.68 1.86 -15.76
C LEU A 234 2.07 3.29 -16.20
N LEU A 235 2.64 3.46 -17.39
CA LEU A 235 2.89 4.78 -17.97
C LEU A 235 1.60 5.55 -18.26
N LYS A 236 0.54 4.87 -18.71
CA LYS A 236 -0.78 5.49 -18.85
C LYS A 236 -1.36 5.86 -17.48
N LEU A 237 -1.29 4.97 -16.49
CA LEU A 237 -1.80 5.19 -15.13
C LEU A 237 -1.16 6.43 -14.47
N TYR A 238 0.16 6.58 -14.56
CA TYR A 238 0.88 7.69 -13.93
C TYR A 238 1.12 8.89 -14.87
N GLY A 239 0.77 8.74 -16.15
CA GLY A 239 0.86 9.76 -17.19
C GLY A 239 -0.40 10.62 -17.34
N ILE A 240 -1.40 10.43 -16.47
CA ILE A 240 -2.66 11.17 -16.45
C ILE A 240 -2.46 12.68 -16.26
N GLN A 241 -3.54 13.44 -16.48
CA GLN A 241 -3.57 14.86 -16.23
C GLN A 241 -3.12 15.20 -14.79
N ARG A 242 -2.35 16.29 -14.67
CA ARG A 242 -1.88 16.79 -13.37
C ARG A 242 -3.01 17.42 -12.58
N ASP A 243 -3.00 17.17 -11.27
CA ASP A 243 -3.97 17.73 -10.35
C ASP A 243 -3.74 19.24 -10.16
N ASN A 244 -4.71 20.02 -10.58
CA ASN A 244 -4.69 21.48 -10.48
C ASN A 244 -5.27 22.01 -9.16
N ARG A 245 -5.82 21.14 -8.31
CA ARG A 245 -6.32 21.52 -6.99
C ARG A 245 -5.19 22.02 -6.09
N ALA A 246 -5.55 22.88 -5.13
CA ALA A 246 -4.59 23.46 -4.21
C ALA A 246 -3.96 22.39 -3.30
N SER A 247 -2.70 22.60 -2.91
CA SER A 247 -1.96 21.63 -2.07
C SER A 247 -2.52 21.49 -0.65
N ASP A 248 -3.21 22.52 -0.16
CA ASP A 248 -3.89 22.55 1.13
C ASP A 248 -5.33 22.04 1.07
N PHE A 249 -5.82 21.63 -0.11
CA PHE A 249 -7.17 21.11 -0.32
C PHE A 249 -7.56 20.06 0.73
N GLY A 250 -6.68 19.10 0.99
CA GLY A 250 -6.94 18.06 1.99
C GLY A 250 -7.15 18.60 3.40
N LYS A 251 -6.50 19.70 3.78
CA LYS A 251 -6.75 20.36 5.08
C LYS A 251 -8.09 21.08 5.12
N ILE A 252 -8.51 21.65 3.99
CA ILE A 252 -9.77 22.39 3.86
C ILE A 252 -10.96 21.44 4.02
N ILE A 253 -10.90 20.30 3.34
CA ILE A 253 -12.05 19.38 3.28
C ILE A 253 -11.97 18.21 4.26
N TYR A 254 -10.88 18.03 5.01
CA TYR A 254 -10.64 16.82 5.83
C TYR A 254 -11.83 16.42 6.71
N THR A 255 -12.40 17.38 7.43
CA THR A 255 -13.51 17.11 8.35
C THR A 255 -14.78 16.71 7.59
N GLU A 256 -15.11 17.42 6.51
CA GLU A 256 -16.28 17.12 5.68
C GLU A 256 -16.13 15.76 4.97
N GLU A 257 -14.94 15.49 4.42
CA GLU A 257 -14.57 14.22 3.80
C GLU A 257 -14.73 13.07 4.80
N LYS A 258 -14.18 13.23 6.01
CA LYS A 258 -14.25 12.20 7.05
C LYS A 258 -15.68 11.89 7.45
N GLU A 259 -16.52 12.91 7.60
CA GLU A 259 -17.95 12.72 7.90
C GLU A 259 -18.71 12.11 6.73
N PHE A 260 -18.41 12.49 5.48
CA PHE A 260 -18.99 11.87 4.28
C PHE A 260 -18.64 10.37 4.21
N ASN A 261 -17.36 10.02 4.31
CA ASN A 261 -16.88 8.63 4.29
C ASN A 261 -17.50 7.82 5.44
N LYS A 262 -17.56 8.39 6.66
CA LYS A 262 -18.19 7.75 7.81
C LYS A 262 -19.66 7.45 7.54
N LYS A 263 -20.42 8.40 7.00
CA LYS A 263 -21.83 8.18 6.66
C LYS A 263 -22.00 7.09 5.61
N ILE A 264 -21.20 7.10 4.54
CA ILE A 264 -21.19 6.06 3.51
C ILE A 264 -20.96 4.69 4.15
N PHE A 265 -19.90 4.53 4.95
CA PHE A 265 -19.56 3.25 5.55
C PHE A 265 -20.60 2.76 6.55
N THR A 266 -21.12 3.63 7.42
CA THR A 266 -22.17 3.27 8.37
C THR A 266 -23.47 2.87 7.68
N LEU A 267 -23.85 3.55 6.58
CA LEU A 267 -25.12 3.28 5.91
C LEU A 267 -25.09 2.03 5.03
N LEU A 268 -23.90 1.63 4.57
CA LEU A 268 -23.66 0.44 3.74
C LEU A 268 -23.16 -0.77 4.53
N GLU A 269 -22.93 -0.61 5.84
CA GLU A 269 -22.51 -1.70 6.74
C GLU A 269 -23.51 -2.86 6.69
N GLY A 270 -23.00 -4.07 6.43
CA GLY A 270 -23.81 -5.29 6.35
C GLY A 270 -24.80 -5.38 5.17
N LYS A 271 -24.90 -4.36 4.31
CA LYS A 271 -25.85 -4.34 3.19
C LYS A 271 -25.19 -4.80 1.89
N GLN A 272 -25.60 -5.95 1.38
CA GLN A 272 -25.25 -6.38 0.02
C GLN A 272 -26.20 -5.72 -1.00
N GLY A 273 -25.66 -5.33 -2.15
CA GLY A 273 -26.46 -4.82 -3.28
C GLY A 273 -27.03 -3.40 -3.11
N VAL A 274 -26.67 -2.66 -2.06
CA VAL A 274 -27.10 -1.27 -1.88
C VAL A 274 -26.10 -0.33 -2.54
N SER A 275 -26.61 0.53 -3.40
CA SER A 275 -25.84 1.53 -4.11
C SER A 275 -25.67 2.79 -3.24
N PRO A 276 -24.48 3.43 -3.20
CA PRO A 276 -24.31 4.75 -2.60
C PRO A 276 -25.34 5.79 -3.09
N TYR A 277 -25.83 5.65 -4.33
CA TYR A 277 -26.85 6.51 -4.91
C TYR A 277 -28.23 6.37 -4.26
N ASP A 278 -28.55 5.20 -3.68
CA ASP A 278 -29.80 4.98 -2.94
C ASP A 278 -29.87 5.84 -1.67
N VAL A 279 -28.70 6.26 -1.19
CA VAL A 279 -28.53 7.00 0.08
C VAL A 279 -28.18 8.47 -0.19
N PHE A 280 -27.44 8.72 -1.27
CA PHE A 280 -26.97 10.04 -1.67
C PHE A 280 -27.35 10.30 -3.14
N PRO A 281 -28.51 10.91 -3.43
CA PRO A 281 -28.89 11.23 -4.81
C PRO A 281 -27.84 12.09 -5.54
N ASP A 282 -27.16 12.98 -4.82
CA ASP A 282 -26.07 13.83 -5.33
C ASP A 282 -24.67 13.18 -5.16
N PHE A 283 -24.59 11.85 -5.08
CA PHE A 283 -23.35 11.13 -4.76
C PHE A 283 -22.19 11.56 -5.66
N ASP A 284 -22.39 11.68 -6.98
CA ASP A 284 -21.37 12.11 -7.94
C ASP A 284 -20.72 13.44 -7.57
N ALA A 285 -21.54 14.43 -7.22
CA ALA A 285 -21.06 15.78 -6.92
C ALA A 285 -20.25 15.78 -5.62
N LEU A 286 -20.75 15.08 -4.59
CA LEU A 286 -20.05 14.92 -3.31
C LEU A 286 -18.77 14.11 -3.47
N TYR A 287 -18.82 13.04 -4.25
CA TYR A 287 -17.69 12.15 -4.51
C TYR A 287 -16.55 12.87 -5.23
N LYS A 288 -16.87 13.65 -6.27
CA LYS A 288 -15.90 14.49 -6.97
C LYS A 288 -15.38 15.63 -6.09
N LYS A 289 -16.22 16.21 -5.23
CA LYS A 289 -15.83 17.25 -4.27
C LYS A 289 -14.82 16.75 -3.25
N TYR A 290 -14.95 15.52 -2.76
CA TYR A 290 -14.09 14.96 -1.72
C TYR A 290 -13.02 13.99 -2.25
N MET A 291 -12.63 14.17 -3.52
CA MET A 291 -11.72 13.27 -4.22
C MET A 291 -10.32 13.23 -3.59
N PHE A 292 -9.95 12.10 -2.98
CA PHE A 292 -8.64 11.88 -2.38
C PHE A 292 -7.62 11.36 -3.43
N ALA A 293 -6.37 11.14 -3.02
CA ALA A 293 -5.26 10.87 -3.94
C ALA A 293 -5.44 9.63 -4.81
N GLU A 294 -5.73 8.49 -4.21
CA GLU A 294 -5.74 7.22 -4.93
C GLU A 294 -6.95 7.14 -5.90
N TYR A 295 -8.10 7.71 -5.51
CA TYR A 295 -9.24 7.89 -6.42
C TYR A 295 -8.87 8.74 -7.63
N TYR A 296 -8.22 9.89 -7.41
CA TYR A 296 -7.83 10.77 -8.52
C TYR A 296 -7.00 10.02 -9.57
N ILE A 297 -6.05 9.20 -9.14
CA ILE A 297 -5.16 8.48 -10.06
C ILE A 297 -5.95 7.48 -10.90
N VAL A 298 -6.70 6.58 -10.26
CA VAL A 298 -7.37 5.49 -10.98
C VAL A 298 -8.57 5.98 -11.78
N TYR A 299 -9.29 7.00 -11.29
CA TYR A 299 -10.41 7.59 -12.00
C TYR A 299 -9.99 8.37 -13.25
N ASN A 300 -8.95 9.20 -13.17
CA ASN A 300 -8.48 9.90 -14.38
C ASN A 300 -7.84 8.93 -15.37
N TYR A 301 -7.18 7.87 -14.90
CA TYR A 301 -6.75 6.78 -15.79
C TYR A 301 -7.95 6.17 -16.54
N PHE A 302 -9.02 5.86 -15.81
CA PHE A 302 -10.26 5.35 -16.40
C PHE A 302 -10.86 6.34 -17.41
N LEU A 303 -11.00 7.61 -17.05
CA LEU A 303 -11.57 8.63 -17.94
C LEU A 303 -10.76 8.81 -19.23
N GLU A 304 -9.44 8.88 -19.12
CA GLU A 304 -8.55 9.18 -20.24
C GLU A 304 -8.32 7.98 -21.16
N ASN A 305 -8.41 6.74 -20.65
CA ASN A 305 -7.98 5.55 -21.38
C ASN A 305 -9.08 4.52 -21.64
N ILE A 306 -10.18 4.54 -20.87
CA ILE A 306 -11.17 3.45 -20.86
C ILE A 306 -12.59 3.97 -21.13
N ALA A 307 -13.00 5.06 -20.49
CA ALA A 307 -14.40 5.48 -20.41
C ALA A 307 -15.07 5.68 -21.79
N SER A 308 -14.34 6.15 -22.80
CA SER A 308 -14.88 6.34 -24.15
C SER A 308 -15.24 5.04 -24.89
N ASN A 309 -14.73 3.90 -24.42
CA ASN A 309 -15.00 2.56 -24.98
C ASN A 309 -16.01 1.76 -24.13
N GLU A 310 -16.51 2.33 -23.04
CA GLU A 310 -17.41 1.65 -22.10
C GLU A 310 -18.78 2.34 -22.07
N SER A 311 -19.83 1.53 -21.99
CA SER A 311 -21.16 2.01 -21.62
C SER A 311 -21.43 1.57 -20.19
N TYR A 312 -21.71 2.52 -19.32
CA TYR A 312 -22.02 2.29 -17.90
C TYR A 312 -23.14 3.21 -17.45
N GLY A 313 -23.96 2.75 -16.49
CA GLY A 313 -25.06 3.54 -15.94
C GLY A 313 -24.54 4.67 -15.06
N ASP A 314 -24.12 4.33 -13.84
CA ASP A 314 -23.57 5.28 -12.86
C ASP A 314 -22.06 5.02 -12.60
N LEU A 315 -21.42 5.81 -11.72
CA LEU A 315 -19.98 5.63 -11.41
C LEU A 315 -19.70 4.32 -10.66
N MET A 316 -20.68 3.77 -9.95
CA MET A 316 -20.52 2.48 -9.28
C MET A 316 -20.53 1.34 -10.28
N ASP A 317 -21.42 1.42 -11.27
CA ASP A 317 -21.43 0.51 -12.42
C ASP A 317 -20.12 0.60 -13.21
N ALA A 318 -19.65 1.83 -13.47
CA ALA A 318 -18.36 2.06 -14.11
C ALA A 318 -17.21 1.40 -13.34
N TYR A 319 -17.21 1.56 -12.01
CA TYR A 319 -16.18 1.01 -11.15
C TYR A 319 -16.21 -0.52 -11.11
N TYR A 320 -17.37 -1.15 -10.99
CA TYR A 320 -17.47 -2.60 -10.91
C TYR A 320 -17.16 -3.25 -12.26
N SER A 321 -17.57 -2.61 -13.36
CA SER A 321 -17.11 -2.96 -14.70
C SER A 321 -15.59 -2.85 -14.80
N TYR A 322 -14.99 -1.77 -14.31
CA TYR A 322 -13.54 -1.59 -14.29
C TYR A 322 -12.82 -2.68 -13.48
N LEU A 323 -13.30 -2.99 -12.26
CA LEU A 323 -12.75 -4.07 -11.44
C LEU A 323 -12.84 -5.43 -12.13
N LYS A 324 -13.96 -5.70 -12.80
CA LYS A 324 -14.20 -6.95 -13.52
C LYS A 324 -13.36 -7.08 -14.77
N LYS A 325 -13.06 -5.99 -15.48
CA LYS A 325 -12.40 -6.05 -16.80
C LYS A 325 -10.90 -5.72 -16.80
N TYR A 326 -10.47 -4.78 -15.93
CA TYR A 326 -9.18 -4.10 -16.07
C TYR A 326 -8.29 -4.13 -14.82
N ALA A 327 -8.80 -4.58 -13.67
CA ALA A 327 -8.02 -4.65 -12.44
C ALA A 327 -7.99 -6.05 -11.84
N VAL A 328 -6.95 -6.29 -11.03
CA VAL A 328 -6.84 -7.41 -10.09
C VAL A 328 -6.50 -6.84 -8.71
N VAL A 329 -7.07 -7.42 -7.66
CA VAL A 329 -6.84 -6.96 -6.28
C VAL A 329 -6.05 -8.01 -5.49
N ALA A 330 -4.92 -7.59 -4.93
CA ALA A 330 -4.04 -8.42 -4.11
C ALA A 330 -3.95 -7.93 -2.66
N ASP A 331 -4.16 -8.83 -1.71
CA ASP A 331 -4.15 -8.46 -0.29
C ASP A 331 -2.74 -8.13 0.21
N SER A 332 -2.60 -6.95 0.81
CA SER A 332 -1.30 -6.47 1.32
C SER A 332 -0.67 -7.38 2.38
N GLU A 333 -1.52 -8.07 3.13
CA GLU A 333 -1.17 -9.05 4.16
C GLU A 333 -0.45 -10.27 3.56
N LYS A 334 -0.84 -10.72 2.35
CA LYS A 334 -0.16 -11.80 1.62
C LYS A 334 1.23 -11.39 1.12
N LEU A 335 1.45 -10.09 0.93
CA LEU A 335 2.72 -9.55 0.45
C LEU A 335 3.71 -9.27 1.59
N LEU A 336 3.26 -9.40 2.84
CA LEU A 336 3.96 -8.93 4.03
C LEU A 336 4.46 -7.48 3.85
N LEU A 337 3.59 -6.62 3.28
CA LEU A 337 3.92 -5.22 2.99
C LEU A 337 4.10 -4.45 4.30
N TYR A 338 5.30 -3.94 4.53
CA TYR A 338 5.69 -3.24 5.73
C TYR A 338 5.87 -1.73 5.47
N TRP A 339 5.33 -0.91 6.37
CA TRP A 339 5.44 0.54 6.31
C TRP A 339 5.75 1.12 7.71
N PRO A 340 7.01 1.51 7.99
CA PRO A 340 7.46 1.99 9.31
C PRO A 340 6.55 3.07 9.92
N LYS A 341 6.10 4.02 9.10
CA LYS A 341 5.28 5.16 9.51
C LYS A 341 3.98 4.76 10.22
N TYR A 342 3.39 3.62 9.86
CA TYR A 342 2.10 3.17 10.38
C TYR A 342 2.17 1.88 11.19
N VAL A 343 3.37 1.41 11.57
CA VAL A 343 3.55 0.21 12.42
C VAL A 343 2.81 0.33 13.75
N GLN A 344 2.69 1.55 14.29
CA GLN A 344 1.96 1.83 15.53
C GLN A 344 0.44 1.61 15.42
N TYR A 345 -0.10 1.58 14.20
CA TYR A 345 -1.52 1.39 13.90
C TYR A 345 -1.85 -0.01 13.36
N ASN A 346 -0.84 -0.86 13.13
CA ASN A 346 -1.03 -2.24 12.67
C ASN A 346 -1.46 -3.21 13.78
N VAL A 347 -1.67 -2.72 15.01
CA VAL A 347 -2.63 -3.35 15.94
C VAL A 347 -4.03 -3.03 15.41
N LYS A 348 -4.37 -3.63 14.26
CA LYS A 348 -5.72 -3.57 13.71
C LYS A 348 -6.63 -4.37 14.65
N PHE A 349 -7.20 -3.70 15.64
CA PHE A 349 -8.61 -3.97 15.91
C PHE A 349 -9.31 -3.50 14.64
N GLU A 350 -9.56 -4.41 13.69
CA GLU A 350 -10.46 -4.10 12.59
C GLU A 350 -11.75 -3.59 13.24
N ASN A 351 -12.01 -2.30 13.11
CA ASN A 351 -13.35 -1.81 13.39
C ASN A 351 -14.25 -2.50 12.37
N GLU A 352 -15.35 -3.10 12.80
CA GLU A 352 -16.25 -3.91 11.95
C GLU A 352 -16.64 -3.17 10.65
N LEU A 353 -16.75 -1.85 10.70
CA LEU A 353 -16.97 -0.94 9.57
C LEU A 353 -15.94 -1.09 8.43
N ASP A 354 -14.65 -1.26 8.73
CA ASP A 354 -13.60 -1.45 7.71
C ASP A 354 -13.69 -2.84 7.07
N PHE A 355 -14.12 -3.86 7.83
CA PHE A 355 -14.23 -5.23 7.34
C PHE A 355 -15.27 -5.37 6.22
N TYR A 356 -16.42 -4.69 6.34
CA TYR A 356 -17.48 -4.76 5.32
C TYR A 356 -17.22 -3.90 4.09
N ALA A 357 -16.59 -2.73 4.26
CA ALA A 357 -16.38 -1.78 3.17
C ALA A 357 -15.08 -2.03 2.38
N LYS A 358 -14.04 -2.60 3.01
CA LYS A 358 -12.74 -2.86 2.36
C LYS A 358 -12.91 -3.82 1.18
N LEU A 359 -12.30 -3.47 0.05
CA LEU A 359 -12.14 -4.36 -1.09
C LEU A 359 -10.91 -5.24 -0.83
N ASP A 360 -11.14 -6.52 -0.60
CA ASP A 360 -10.10 -7.56 -0.49
C ASP A 360 -10.13 -8.47 -1.73
N SER A 361 -9.14 -9.35 -1.88
CA SER A 361 -9.06 -10.26 -3.02
C SER A 361 -10.28 -11.19 -3.14
N LYS A 362 -10.91 -11.57 -2.03
CA LYS A 362 -12.12 -12.39 -2.02
C LYS A 362 -13.32 -11.64 -2.59
N LYS A 363 -13.56 -10.40 -2.15
CA LYS A 363 -14.65 -9.55 -2.64
C LYS A 363 -14.43 -9.14 -4.09
N TRP A 364 -13.19 -8.86 -4.48
CA TRP A 364 -12.87 -8.62 -5.88
C TRP A 364 -13.16 -9.84 -6.75
N MET A 365 -12.83 -11.05 -6.28
CA MET A 365 -13.12 -12.30 -7.00
C MET A 365 -14.63 -12.51 -7.18
N ASP A 366 -15.43 -12.17 -6.17
CA ASP A 366 -16.90 -12.19 -6.27
C ASP A 366 -17.42 -11.21 -7.33
N ILE A 367 -16.91 -9.97 -7.37
CA ILE A 367 -17.23 -9.00 -8.43
C ILE A 367 -16.80 -9.53 -9.80
N TYR A 368 -15.58 -10.05 -9.92
CA TYR A 368 -15.05 -10.61 -11.17
C TYR A 368 -15.95 -11.73 -11.72
N ALA A 369 -16.33 -12.68 -10.87
CA ALA A 369 -17.12 -13.84 -11.26
C ALA A 369 -18.60 -13.50 -11.50
N ASN A 370 -19.21 -12.70 -10.62
CA ASN A 370 -20.67 -12.64 -10.50
C ASN A 370 -21.28 -11.27 -10.87
N TYR A 371 -20.48 -10.22 -11.05
CA TYR A 371 -21.05 -8.88 -11.25
C TYR A 371 -21.84 -8.76 -12.57
N THR A 372 -23.07 -8.29 -12.41
CA THR A 372 -23.98 -7.78 -13.44
C THR A 372 -24.29 -6.30 -13.14
N PRO A 373 -24.40 -5.42 -14.15
CA PRO A 373 -24.74 -4.01 -13.95
C PRO A 373 -25.96 -3.79 -13.05
N PHE A 374 -25.90 -2.79 -12.17
CA PHE A 374 -26.98 -2.38 -11.29
C PHE A 374 -28.15 -1.79 -12.08
N SER A 375 -27.85 -1.13 -13.21
CA SER A 375 -28.82 -0.67 -14.19
C SER A 375 -29.09 -1.75 -15.26
N GLN A 376 -30.21 -2.46 -15.11
CA GLN A 376 -30.88 -3.18 -16.21
C GLN A 376 -32.17 -2.46 -16.59
#